data_AF-A0A6P5X6E1-F1
#
_entry.id   AF-A0A6P5X6E1-F1
#
_cell.length_a   1.000
_cell.length_b   1.000
_cell.length_c   1.000
_cell.angle_alpha   90.00
_cell.angle_beta   90.00
_cell.angle_gamma   90.00
#
_symmetry.space_group_name_H-M   'P 1'
#
loop_
_entity.id
_entity.type
_entity.pdbx_description
1 polymer ?
#
loop_
_entity_poly.entity_id
_entity_poly.type
_entity_poly.pdbx_seq_one_letter_code
_entity_poly.pdbx_strand_id
1 'polypeptide(L)'
;MDVHIVSSIDSPEFTHLTRALSRSTLIGLDAEWKPIRSQQSTFPMVTLLQLACQLGDDPAQWDESLVFLLDLASIPLSSIWELLKDVFVSPDILKLGFKFKQDLIFLSSTFRAQGCDPGFDKVEPYLDITNVYKFLQHKQGKKVSKDTKSLSAICKEVLGFSLCKELQCSDWSHRPLTEEQIRYAATDAHCLLGIFKVFQAKVVKEGHSCNKVKELRQFNVSLGLKDILEMPDGDNKLIGTKFCNALDIVQATASSEDCERIAKGVEVIRKTKPMDESLWKIVRKYGEKLLLRESDRIPKTSKKKGKKGSLMVDCREKQLENSGDWQGPPPWDISLGGDGCPKFLCDVMVEGLAKHLRCVGVDAAIPHSKKPEPRELIDQAYKEKRVLLTRDAKLLRHQYLIRNQIYRVKNLLKNEQLLEVIEIFQLKISEDQLMSRCTKCNGRFIQKPLTTEEAIEAAKGFQRIPNCLFDKNLEFWQCMDCNQLYWELVLVRA
;
A
#
# COMPACT_ATOMS: atom_id res chain seq x y z
N MET A 1 -20.10 0.14 7.95
CA MET A 1 -19.28 1.14 7.25
C MET A 1 -20.16 1.77 6.20
N ASP A 2 -20.47 3.04 6.39
CA ASP A 2 -21.27 3.83 5.46
C ASP A 2 -20.33 4.58 4.51
N VAL A 3 -20.56 4.47 3.20
CA VAL A 3 -19.61 4.91 2.17
C VAL A 3 -20.26 5.96 1.28
N HIS A 4 -19.63 7.13 1.18
CA HIS A 4 -20.10 8.29 0.43
C HIS A 4 -19.10 8.65 -0.66
N ILE A 5 -19.55 8.75 -1.90
CA ILE A 5 -18.71 9.21 -3.01
C ILE A 5 -18.93 10.71 -3.18
N VAL A 6 -17.85 11.47 -3.14
CA VAL A 6 -17.88 12.92 -3.30
C VAL A 6 -17.32 13.24 -4.68
N SER A 7 -18.17 13.66 -5.60
CA SER A 7 -17.81 13.97 -6.99
C SER A 7 -17.99 15.44 -7.37
N SER A 8 -18.64 16.24 -6.52
CA SER A 8 -18.84 17.68 -6.69
C SER A 8 -18.86 18.39 -5.33
N ILE A 9 -18.48 19.66 -5.30
CA ILE A 9 -18.56 20.51 -4.09
C ILE A 9 -19.99 20.94 -3.75
N ASP A 10 -20.89 20.91 -4.72
CA ASP A 10 -22.30 21.28 -4.55
C ASP A 10 -23.16 20.10 -4.08
N SER A 11 -22.55 18.93 -3.89
CA SER A 11 -23.25 17.70 -3.56
C SER A 11 -23.58 17.60 -2.06
N PRO A 12 -24.68 16.91 -1.68
CA PRO A 12 -24.99 16.65 -0.28
C PRO A 12 -23.89 15.83 0.40
N GLU A 13 -23.19 14.98 -0.34
CA GLU A 13 -22.04 14.18 0.15
C GLU A 13 -20.85 15.08 0.50
N PHE A 14 -20.59 16.17 -0.23
CA PHE A 14 -19.56 17.15 0.16
C PHE A 14 -19.94 17.93 1.42
N THR A 15 -21.21 18.30 1.56
CA THR A 15 -21.73 18.89 2.80
C THR A 15 -21.62 17.89 3.96
N HIS A 16 -21.83 16.61 3.70
CA HIS A 16 -21.67 15.55 4.70
C HIS A 16 -20.19 15.38 5.09
N LEU A 17 -19.28 15.38 4.12
CA LEU A 17 -17.83 15.31 4.33
C LEU A 17 -17.35 16.44 5.24
N THR A 18 -17.69 17.69 4.93
CA THR A 18 -17.25 18.87 5.71
C THR A 18 -17.79 18.82 7.15
N ARG A 19 -19.05 18.39 7.33
CA ARG A 19 -19.63 18.15 8.67
C ARG A 19 -18.94 17.00 9.40
N ALA A 20 -18.57 15.93 8.72
CA ALA A 20 -17.88 14.80 9.33
C ALA A 20 -16.47 15.19 9.77
N LEU A 21 -15.71 15.89 8.92
CA LEU A 21 -14.34 16.34 9.20
C LEU A 21 -14.29 17.30 10.40
N SER A 22 -15.23 18.24 10.52
CA SER A 22 -15.29 19.16 11.67
C SER A 22 -15.56 18.46 13.02
N ARG A 23 -16.18 17.28 12.99
CA ARG A 23 -16.54 16.50 14.19
C ARG A 23 -15.59 15.33 14.48
N SER A 24 -14.69 15.03 13.55
CA SER A 24 -13.76 13.90 13.65
C SER A 24 -12.47 14.33 14.34
N THR A 25 -12.02 13.57 15.32
CA THR A 25 -10.71 13.73 15.96
C THR A 25 -9.67 12.73 15.44
N LEU A 26 -10.12 11.75 14.65
CA LEU A 26 -9.32 10.68 14.08
C LEU A 26 -9.80 10.38 12.66
N ILE A 27 -8.85 10.37 11.71
CA ILE A 27 -9.12 10.00 10.32
C ILE A 27 -8.11 8.99 9.78
N GLY A 28 -8.55 8.06 8.96
CA GLY A 28 -7.73 7.20 8.12
C GLY A 28 -7.57 7.77 6.71
N LEU A 29 -6.35 7.76 6.20
CA LEU A 29 -6.00 8.27 4.87
C LEU A 29 -5.46 7.14 3.99
N ASP A 30 -5.94 7.09 2.76
CA ASP A 30 -5.35 6.32 1.67
C ASP A 30 -5.58 7.03 0.33
N ALA A 31 -4.86 6.65 -0.73
CA ALA A 31 -5.07 7.23 -2.05
C ALA A 31 -4.87 6.21 -3.18
N GLU A 32 -5.59 6.39 -4.29
CA GLU A 32 -5.50 5.52 -5.47
C GLU A 32 -5.25 6.30 -6.76
N TRP A 33 -4.48 5.67 -7.66
CA TRP A 33 -4.08 6.23 -8.95
C TRP A 33 -3.95 5.13 -10.01
N LYS A 34 -4.11 5.50 -11.28
CA LYS A 34 -3.87 4.57 -12.38
C LYS A 34 -2.39 4.13 -12.40
N PRO A 35 -2.10 2.81 -12.40
CA PRO A 35 -0.73 2.33 -12.51
C PRO A 35 -0.09 2.73 -13.84
N ILE A 36 1.08 3.36 -13.79
CA ILE A 36 1.85 3.74 -14.98
C ILE A 36 2.76 2.57 -15.37
N ARG A 37 2.64 2.10 -16.62
CA ARG A 37 3.40 0.97 -17.20
C ARG A 37 4.59 1.40 -18.06
N SER A 38 4.93 2.70 -18.12
CA SER A 38 6.03 3.23 -18.93
C SER A 38 6.88 4.24 -18.15
N GLN A 39 8.13 4.45 -18.57
CA GLN A 39 9.02 5.46 -17.99
C GLN A 39 8.52 6.87 -18.34
N GLN A 40 7.62 7.42 -17.53
CA GLN A 40 7.25 8.83 -17.61
C GLN A 40 8.13 9.68 -16.70
N SER A 41 8.41 10.90 -17.14
CA SER A 41 9.16 11.91 -16.37
C SER A 41 8.32 12.56 -15.27
N THR A 42 7.04 12.22 -15.15
CA THR A 42 6.05 12.81 -14.24
C THR A 42 5.54 11.79 -13.23
N PHE A 43 5.07 12.29 -12.08
CA PHE A 43 4.38 11.44 -11.11
C PHE A 43 2.99 11.03 -11.62
N PRO A 44 2.45 9.85 -11.20
CA PRO A 44 1.06 9.52 -11.44
C PRO A 44 0.12 10.52 -10.77
N MET A 45 -0.98 10.79 -11.45
CA MET A 45 -2.06 11.62 -10.91
C MET A 45 -2.93 10.79 -9.99
N VAL A 46 -3.16 11.28 -8.77
CA VAL A 46 -4.11 10.69 -7.83
C VAL A 46 -5.51 10.98 -8.31
N THR A 47 -6.32 9.94 -8.49
CA THR A 47 -7.69 10.06 -9.01
C THR A 47 -8.74 9.82 -7.93
N LEU A 48 -8.37 9.23 -6.79
CA LEU A 48 -9.26 8.99 -5.67
C LEU A 48 -8.49 9.19 -4.35
N LEU A 49 -9.07 9.95 -3.42
CA LEU A 49 -8.57 10.10 -2.05
C LEU A 49 -9.59 9.50 -1.09
N GLN A 50 -9.17 8.63 -0.19
CA GLN A 50 -10.06 7.99 0.78
C GLN A 50 -9.87 8.59 2.17
N LEU A 51 -10.99 8.95 2.80
CA LEU A 51 -11.05 9.53 4.14
C LEU A 51 -12.00 8.71 5.00
N ALA A 52 -11.47 7.91 5.92
CA ALA A 52 -12.27 7.22 6.93
C ALA A 52 -12.35 8.08 8.20
N CYS A 53 -13.54 8.57 8.53
CA CYS A 53 -13.80 9.45 9.65
C CYS A 53 -14.41 8.69 10.82
N GLN A 54 -13.86 8.84 12.03
CA GLN A 54 -14.48 8.36 13.25
C GLN A 54 -15.38 9.45 13.84
N LEU A 55 -16.69 9.20 13.90
CA LEU A 55 -17.65 10.04 14.61
C LEU A 55 -17.83 9.52 16.05
N GLY A 56 -18.03 10.43 17.01
CA GLY A 56 -18.50 10.11 18.37
C GLY A 56 -17.53 10.40 19.52
N ASP A 57 -18.10 10.78 20.68
CA ASP A 57 -17.43 10.98 21.98
C ASP A 57 -17.43 9.73 22.86
N ASP A 58 -18.27 8.74 22.53
CA ASP A 58 -18.56 7.62 23.40
C ASP A 58 -17.78 6.38 22.94
N PRO A 59 -16.87 5.83 23.78
CA PRO A 59 -16.19 4.55 23.54
C PRO A 59 -17.16 3.39 23.28
N ALA A 60 -18.43 3.50 23.70
CA ALA A 60 -19.49 2.53 23.46
C ALA A 60 -20.16 2.65 22.08
N GLN A 61 -20.03 3.78 21.37
CA GLN A 61 -20.60 4.04 20.04
C GLN A 61 -19.54 4.10 18.94
N TRP A 62 -18.45 3.35 19.11
CA TRP A 62 -17.36 3.19 18.15
C TRP A 62 -17.73 2.50 16.83
N ASP A 63 -19.01 2.36 16.51
CA ASP A 63 -19.50 1.62 15.33
C ASP A 63 -19.95 2.53 14.18
N GLU A 64 -20.07 3.85 14.39
CA GLU A 64 -20.35 4.81 13.31
C GLU A 64 -19.05 5.38 12.71
N SER A 65 -18.49 4.64 11.76
CA SER A 65 -17.44 5.12 10.86
C SER A 65 -18.03 5.49 9.51
N LEU A 66 -17.73 6.71 9.04
CA LEU A 66 -18.06 7.17 7.70
C LEU A 66 -16.82 7.11 6.83
N VAL A 67 -16.97 6.65 5.60
CA VAL A 67 -15.89 6.67 4.62
C VAL A 67 -16.29 7.53 3.44
N PHE A 68 -15.46 8.51 3.13
CA PHE A 68 -15.63 9.38 1.97
C PHE A 68 -14.59 9.03 0.91
N LEU A 69 -15.07 8.80 -0.30
CA LEU A 69 -14.25 8.59 -1.49
C LEU A 69 -14.31 9.86 -2.34
N LEU A 70 -13.26 10.68 -2.27
CA LEU A 70 -13.20 11.95 -3.00
C LEU A 70 -12.70 11.67 -4.42
N ASP A 71 -13.59 11.84 -5.39
CA ASP A 71 -13.28 11.71 -6.80
C ASP A 71 -12.54 12.95 -7.31
N LEU A 72 -11.22 12.90 -7.17
CA LEU A 72 -10.31 13.98 -7.60
C LEU A 72 -10.27 14.15 -9.13
N ALA A 73 -10.80 13.20 -9.90
CA ALA A 73 -10.94 13.34 -11.35
C ALA A 73 -12.16 14.20 -11.73
N SER A 74 -13.18 14.24 -10.87
CA SER A 74 -14.43 14.97 -11.10
C SER A 74 -14.46 16.34 -10.40
N ILE A 75 -13.84 16.46 -9.23
CA ILE A 75 -13.86 17.70 -8.44
C ILE A 75 -12.76 18.68 -8.92
N PRO A 76 -13.07 19.98 -9.11
CA PRO A 76 -12.04 21.00 -9.29
C PRO A 76 -11.13 21.08 -8.06
N LEU A 77 -9.84 20.76 -8.23
CA LEU A 77 -8.92 20.60 -7.08
C LEU A 77 -8.72 21.90 -6.29
N SER A 78 -8.76 23.05 -6.95
CA SER A 78 -8.68 24.37 -6.29
C SER A 78 -9.79 24.58 -5.26
N SER A 79 -10.97 24.01 -5.47
CA SER A 79 -12.13 24.17 -4.58
C SER A 79 -12.03 23.37 -3.29
N ILE A 80 -11.20 22.33 -3.25
CA ILE A 80 -11.02 21.45 -2.08
C ILE A 80 -9.63 21.50 -1.48
N TRP A 81 -8.70 22.23 -2.11
CA TRP A 81 -7.30 22.27 -1.68
C TRP A 81 -7.13 22.83 -0.27
N GLU A 82 -7.71 24.01 0.02
CA GLU A 82 -7.61 24.62 1.37
C GLU A 82 -8.27 23.73 2.43
N LEU A 83 -9.43 23.12 2.11
CA LEU A 83 -10.10 22.17 3.00
C LEU A 83 -9.16 21.01 3.40
N LEU A 84 -8.55 20.35 2.42
CA LEU A 84 -7.67 19.21 2.68
C LEU A 84 -6.37 19.63 3.37
N LYS A 85 -5.85 20.80 3.03
CA LYS A 85 -4.65 21.38 3.66
C LYS A 85 -4.90 21.65 5.14
N ASP A 86 -6.03 22.26 5.48
CA ASP A 86 -6.45 22.51 6.86
C ASP A 86 -6.58 21.20 7.64
N VAL A 87 -7.21 20.17 7.06
CA VAL A 87 -7.33 18.84 7.67
C VAL A 87 -5.96 18.19 7.91
N PHE A 88 -5.06 18.25 6.94
CA PHE A 88 -3.73 17.64 7.02
C PHE A 88 -2.86 18.26 8.11
N VAL A 89 -3.00 19.55 8.40
CA VAL A 89 -2.21 20.24 9.44
C VAL A 89 -2.97 20.49 10.73
N SER A 90 -4.27 20.18 10.78
CA SER A 90 -5.09 20.41 11.97
C SER A 90 -4.53 19.66 13.19
N PRO A 91 -4.20 20.37 14.29
CA PRO A 91 -3.70 19.76 15.51
C PRO A 91 -4.79 18.99 16.28
N ASP A 92 -6.06 19.11 15.88
CA ASP A 92 -7.20 18.46 16.51
C ASP A 92 -7.60 17.14 15.86
N ILE A 93 -6.97 16.82 14.72
CA ILE A 93 -7.27 15.62 13.95
C ILE A 93 -6.00 14.76 13.85
N LEU A 94 -6.03 13.57 14.44
CA LEU A 94 -5.00 12.55 14.21
C LEU A 94 -5.21 11.88 12.85
N LYS A 95 -4.18 11.95 12.00
CA LYS A 95 -4.16 11.29 10.68
C LYS A 95 -3.47 9.93 10.78
N LEU A 96 -4.17 8.87 10.41
CA LEU A 96 -3.61 7.52 10.26
C LEU A 96 -3.30 7.26 8.79
N GLY A 97 -2.20 6.56 8.51
CA GLY A 97 -1.93 6.06 7.17
C GLY A 97 -1.01 4.85 7.20
N PHE A 98 -0.89 4.14 6.10
CA PHE A 98 0.05 3.04 5.94
C PHE A 98 1.10 3.40 4.89
N LYS A 99 2.32 3.77 5.33
CA LYS A 99 3.39 4.25 4.43
C LYS A 99 2.97 5.42 3.52
N PHE A 100 2.09 6.29 4.02
CA PHE A 100 1.40 7.36 3.30
C PHE A 100 2.31 8.44 2.67
N LYS A 101 3.64 8.37 2.89
CA LYS A 101 4.57 9.34 2.31
C LYS A 101 4.51 9.34 0.77
N GLN A 102 4.39 8.16 0.16
CA GLN A 102 4.38 8.06 -1.30
C GLN A 102 3.10 8.68 -1.89
N ASP A 103 1.99 8.42 -1.23
CA ASP A 103 0.65 8.92 -1.50
C ASP A 103 0.64 10.45 -1.41
N LEU A 104 1.21 11.00 -0.34
CA LEU A 104 1.34 12.44 -0.16
C LEU A 104 2.18 13.11 -1.26
N ILE A 105 3.25 12.45 -1.74
CA ILE A 105 4.06 12.97 -2.87
C ILE A 105 3.19 13.07 -4.12
N PHE A 106 2.47 12.01 -4.47
CA PHE A 106 1.64 11.99 -5.68
C PHE A 106 0.45 12.94 -5.55
N LEU A 107 -0.19 12.99 -4.39
CA LEU A 107 -1.29 13.91 -4.11
C LEU A 107 -0.83 15.36 -4.22
N SER A 108 0.29 15.72 -3.58
CA SER A 108 0.88 17.05 -3.67
C SER A 108 1.22 17.44 -5.12
N SER A 109 1.82 16.51 -5.87
CA SER A 109 2.10 16.72 -7.30
C SER A 109 0.83 16.90 -8.13
N THR A 110 -0.24 16.17 -7.82
CA THR A 110 -1.54 16.23 -8.51
C THR A 110 -2.16 17.62 -8.36
N PHE A 111 -2.20 18.14 -7.12
CA PHE A 111 -2.74 19.46 -6.82
C PHE A 111 -1.88 20.58 -7.43
N ARG A 112 -0.55 20.46 -7.33
CA ARG A 112 0.38 21.42 -7.95
C ARG A 112 0.21 21.50 -9.46
N ALA A 113 0.05 20.35 -10.13
CA ALA A 113 -0.16 20.30 -11.58
C ALA A 113 -1.45 21.01 -12.03
N GLN A 114 -2.43 21.17 -11.13
CA GLN A 114 -3.68 21.89 -11.36
C GLN A 114 -3.69 23.32 -10.76
N GLY A 115 -2.51 23.91 -10.51
CA GLY A 115 -2.39 25.30 -10.07
C GLY A 115 -2.57 25.55 -8.57
N CYS A 116 -2.63 24.50 -7.75
CA CYS A 116 -2.67 24.62 -6.29
C CYS A 116 -1.25 24.59 -5.72
N ASP A 117 -0.52 25.71 -5.79
CA ASP A 117 0.83 25.86 -5.24
C ASP A 117 0.82 26.23 -3.74
N PRO A 118 1.72 25.65 -2.90
CA PRO A 118 2.82 24.74 -3.24
C PRO A 118 2.43 23.25 -3.27
N GLY A 119 1.14 22.91 -3.23
CA GLY A 119 0.62 21.55 -3.03
C GLY A 119 0.45 21.25 -1.55
N PHE A 120 0.70 19.99 -1.16
CA PHE A 120 0.78 19.56 0.24
C PHE A 120 2.23 19.24 0.61
N ASP A 121 2.72 19.74 1.72
CA ASP A 121 4.10 19.51 2.17
C ASP A 121 4.17 18.85 3.55
N LYS A 122 3.05 18.78 4.25
CA LYS A 122 3.00 18.39 5.66
C LYS A 122 1.70 17.72 6.04
N VAL A 123 1.80 16.68 6.87
CA VAL A 123 0.68 16.06 7.59
C VAL A 123 1.08 15.90 9.06
N GLU A 124 0.39 16.58 9.96
CA GLU A 124 0.60 16.47 11.41
C GLU A 124 -0.68 16.78 12.20
N PRO A 125 -0.94 16.11 13.34
CA PRO A 125 -0.25 14.93 13.83
C PRO A 125 -0.57 13.70 12.97
N TYR A 126 0.45 12.89 12.68
CA TYR A 126 0.36 11.70 11.84
C TYR A 126 0.81 10.44 12.60
N LEU A 127 0.26 9.28 12.28
CA LEU A 127 0.69 7.99 12.84
C LEU A 127 0.72 6.91 11.76
N ASP A 128 1.91 6.37 11.49
CA ASP A 128 2.08 5.26 10.54
C ASP A 128 1.66 3.93 11.19
N ILE A 129 0.74 3.22 10.55
CA ILE A 129 0.26 1.90 10.97
C ILE A 129 1.40 0.88 11.08
N THR A 130 2.48 1.04 10.32
CA THR A 130 3.70 0.22 10.45
C THR A 130 4.31 0.35 11.85
N ASN A 131 4.33 1.56 12.42
CA ASN A 131 4.91 1.81 13.73
C ASN A 131 3.97 1.36 14.85
N VAL A 132 2.67 1.56 14.67
CA VAL A 132 1.62 0.97 15.54
C VAL A 132 1.79 -0.54 15.61
N TYR A 133 1.90 -1.22 14.47
CA TYR A 133 2.04 -2.66 14.42
C TYR A 133 3.36 -3.16 15.05
N LYS A 134 4.48 -2.48 14.83
CA LYS A 134 5.76 -2.80 15.50
C LYS A 134 5.62 -2.75 17.03
N PHE A 135 4.93 -1.74 17.55
CA PHE A 135 4.64 -1.63 18.98
C PHE A 135 3.81 -2.82 19.48
N LEU A 136 2.73 -3.16 18.75
CA LEU A 136 1.87 -4.30 19.11
C LEU A 136 2.64 -5.62 19.17
N GLN A 137 3.61 -5.83 18.27
CA GLN A 137 4.40 -7.06 18.23
C GLN A 137 5.48 -7.14 19.30
N HIS A 138 6.17 -6.03 19.59
CA HIS A 138 7.14 -5.99 20.68
C HIS A 138 6.50 -6.40 22.02
N LYS A 139 5.24 -6.03 22.23
CA LYS A 139 4.48 -6.38 23.44
C LYS A 139 4.02 -7.84 23.50
N GLN A 140 3.92 -8.53 22.36
CA GLN A 140 3.60 -9.96 22.31
C GLN A 140 4.83 -10.87 22.50
N GLY A 141 6.01 -10.31 22.80
CA GLY A 141 7.25 -11.09 22.92
C GLY A 141 7.72 -11.72 21.61
N LYS A 142 7.16 -11.29 20.46
CA LYS A 142 7.51 -11.81 19.14
C LYS A 142 8.75 -11.07 18.63
N LYS A 143 9.72 -11.84 18.13
CA LYS A 143 10.91 -11.30 17.45
C LYS A 143 10.46 -10.49 16.23
N VAL A 144 10.64 -9.17 16.27
CA VAL A 144 10.25 -8.29 15.16
C VAL A 144 11.19 -8.57 13.98
N SER A 145 10.65 -9.19 12.93
CA SER A 145 11.34 -9.30 11.64
C SER A 145 11.73 -7.91 11.15
N LYS A 146 12.92 -7.77 10.54
CA LYS A 146 13.34 -6.51 9.89
C LYS A 146 12.44 -6.15 8.69
N ASP A 147 11.71 -7.11 8.14
CA ASP A 147 10.83 -6.88 7.00
C ASP A 147 9.50 -6.25 7.42
N THR A 148 9.14 -5.14 6.76
CA THR A 148 7.85 -4.49 6.95
C THR A 148 6.73 -5.34 6.34
N LYS A 149 5.74 -5.75 7.13
CA LYS A 149 4.55 -6.45 6.62
C LYS A 149 3.65 -5.53 5.80
N SER A 150 2.92 -6.10 4.85
CA SER A 150 1.87 -5.38 4.10
C SER A 150 0.65 -5.12 4.97
N LEU A 151 -0.14 -4.08 4.64
CA LEU A 151 -1.38 -3.74 5.34
C LEU A 151 -2.34 -4.93 5.48
N SER A 152 -2.57 -5.66 4.39
CA SER A 152 -3.38 -6.90 4.37
C SER A 152 -2.92 -7.95 5.41
N ALA A 153 -1.60 -8.10 5.61
CA ALA A 153 -1.06 -9.02 6.60
C ALA A 153 -1.20 -8.48 8.04
N ILE A 154 -1.06 -7.16 8.22
CA ILE A 154 -1.32 -6.50 9.50
C ILE A 154 -2.79 -6.65 9.88
N CYS A 155 -3.72 -6.43 8.94
CA CYS A 155 -5.16 -6.63 9.17
C CYS A 155 -5.44 -8.07 9.59
N LYS A 156 -4.84 -9.06 8.92
CA LYS A 156 -5.04 -10.47 9.27
C LYS A 156 -4.60 -10.78 10.70
N GLU A 157 -3.50 -10.19 11.15
CA GLU A 157 -2.94 -10.43 12.48
C GLU A 157 -3.59 -9.62 13.59
N VAL A 158 -4.08 -8.42 13.28
CA VAL A 158 -4.64 -7.48 14.27
C VAL A 158 -6.16 -7.55 14.34
N LEU A 159 -6.82 -7.67 13.18
CA LEU A 159 -8.28 -7.64 13.03
C LEU A 159 -8.89 -9.00 12.70
N GLY A 160 -8.08 -10.01 12.34
CA GLY A 160 -8.54 -11.37 12.04
C GLY A 160 -9.04 -11.58 10.61
N PHE A 161 -9.05 -10.55 9.76
CA PHE A 161 -9.39 -10.65 8.34
C PHE A 161 -8.30 -10.10 7.44
N SER A 162 -8.16 -10.64 6.23
CA SER A 162 -7.18 -10.20 5.24
C SER A 162 -7.84 -9.26 4.25
N LEU A 163 -7.20 -8.13 3.96
CA LEU A 163 -7.62 -7.27 2.84
C LEU A 163 -7.35 -7.98 1.52
N CYS A 164 -8.27 -7.82 0.57
CA CYS A 164 -8.08 -8.26 -0.80
C CYS A 164 -7.01 -7.36 -1.45
N LYS A 165 -6.15 -7.90 -2.32
CA LYS A 165 -5.09 -7.11 -3.02
C LYS A 165 -5.37 -6.95 -4.52
N GLU A 166 -6.56 -7.37 -4.89
CA GLU A 166 -6.98 -7.66 -6.25
C GLU A 166 -7.22 -6.39 -7.10
N LEU A 167 -7.54 -5.27 -6.45
CA LEU A 167 -7.82 -4.00 -7.11
C LEU A 167 -6.72 -2.96 -6.94
N GLN A 168 -5.61 -3.33 -6.28
CA GLN A 168 -4.43 -2.48 -6.08
C GLN A 168 -3.85 -1.94 -7.41
N CYS A 169 -3.96 -2.72 -8.49
CA CYS A 169 -3.47 -2.36 -9.82
C CYS A 169 -4.61 -2.08 -10.82
N SER A 170 -5.82 -1.77 -10.34
CA SER A 170 -6.96 -1.46 -11.21
C SER A 170 -6.78 -0.11 -11.91
N ASP A 171 -7.54 0.12 -13.00
CA ASP A 171 -7.57 1.45 -13.62
C ASP A 171 -8.48 2.39 -12.83
N TRP A 172 -7.91 3.05 -11.83
CA TRP A 172 -8.59 4.03 -10.97
C TRP A 172 -8.96 5.34 -11.68
N SER A 173 -8.61 5.51 -12.97
CA SER A 173 -9.06 6.64 -13.78
C SER A 173 -10.42 6.38 -14.46
N HIS A 174 -10.84 5.11 -14.57
CA HIS A 174 -12.10 4.78 -15.22
C HIS A 174 -13.29 5.29 -14.39
N ARG A 175 -14.32 5.81 -15.07
CA ARG A 175 -15.57 6.27 -14.47
C ARG A 175 -16.78 5.69 -15.23
N PRO A 176 -17.84 5.26 -14.51
CA PRO A 176 -17.97 5.24 -13.05
C PRO A 176 -17.06 4.20 -12.39
N LEU A 177 -16.74 4.39 -11.10
CA LEU A 177 -16.05 3.37 -10.32
C LEU A 177 -16.95 2.15 -10.13
N THR A 178 -16.38 0.94 -10.19
CA THR A 178 -17.15 -0.27 -9.92
C THR A 178 -17.46 -0.42 -8.42
N GLU A 179 -18.51 -1.14 -8.07
CA GLU A 179 -18.82 -1.44 -6.66
C GLU A 179 -17.65 -2.14 -5.94
N GLU A 180 -16.90 -2.98 -6.65
CA GLU A 180 -15.73 -3.65 -6.09
C GLU A 180 -14.60 -2.66 -5.80
N GLN A 181 -14.36 -1.67 -6.68
CA GLN A 181 -13.40 -0.58 -6.46
C GLN A 181 -13.80 0.30 -5.28
N ILE A 182 -15.08 0.65 -5.18
CA ILE A 182 -15.64 1.44 -4.06
C ILE A 182 -15.42 0.69 -2.74
N ARG A 183 -15.79 -0.59 -2.69
CA ARG A 183 -15.65 -1.42 -1.50
C ARG A 183 -14.18 -1.59 -1.10
N TYR A 184 -13.30 -1.81 -2.07
CA TYR A 184 -11.86 -1.94 -1.85
C TYR A 184 -11.29 -0.66 -1.23
N ALA A 185 -11.47 0.47 -1.92
CA ALA A 185 -10.91 1.76 -1.51
C ALA A 185 -11.43 2.16 -0.11
N ALA A 186 -12.73 1.94 0.13
CA ALA A 186 -13.30 2.25 1.43
C ALA A 186 -12.75 1.36 2.56
N THR A 187 -12.51 0.08 2.28
CA THR A 187 -11.97 -0.86 3.27
C THR A 187 -10.52 -0.54 3.63
N ASP A 188 -9.70 -0.13 2.68
CA ASP A 188 -8.27 0.17 2.90
C ASP A 188 -8.08 1.37 3.85
N ALA A 189 -8.88 2.44 3.72
CA ALA A 189 -8.88 3.54 4.68
C ALA A 189 -9.54 3.17 6.02
N HIS A 190 -10.65 2.44 6.00
CA HIS A 190 -11.41 2.07 7.20
C HIS A 190 -10.63 1.13 8.13
N CYS A 191 -9.86 0.19 7.58
CA CYS A 191 -9.12 -0.78 8.39
C CYS A 191 -8.09 -0.09 9.30
N LEU A 192 -7.62 1.10 8.95
CA LEU A 192 -6.68 1.90 9.75
C LEU A 192 -7.31 2.29 11.09
N LEU A 193 -8.59 2.68 11.08
CA LEU A 193 -9.35 2.98 12.30
C LEU A 193 -9.46 1.74 13.19
N GLY A 194 -9.77 0.58 12.60
CA GLY A 194 -9.85 -0.69 13.32
C GLY A 194 -8.53 -1.09 13.97
N ILE A 195 -7.41 -0.96 13.25
CA ILE A 195 -6.07 -1.25 13.79
C ILE A 195 -5.75 -0.30 14.94
N PHE A 196 -6.05 0.99 14.78
CA PHE A 196 -5.83 1.99 15.82
C PHE A 196 -6.67 1.71 17.07
N LYS A 197 -7.93 1.30 16.92
CA LYS A 197 -8.82 0.89 18.01
C LYS A 197 -8.20 -0.24 18.86
N VAL A 198 -7.64 -1.27 18.22
CA VAL A 198 -6.91 -2.34 18.94
C VAL A 198 -5.66 -1.80 19.65
N PHE A 199 -4.95 -0.86 19.03
CA PHE A 199 -3.78 -0.22 19.62
C PHE A 199 -4.11 0.64 20.83
N GLN A 200 -5.09 1.55 20.71
CA GLN A 200 -5.55 2.42 21.77
C GLN A 200 -6.01 1.60 22.98
N ALA A 201 -6.80 0.54 22.77
CA ALA A 201 -7.24 -0.35 23.85
C ALA A 201 -6.07 -0.98 24.63
N LYS A 202 -4.96 -1.31 23.97
CA LYS A 202 -3.75 -1.82 24.64
C LYS A 202 -3.00 -0.73 25.38
N VAL A 203 -2.86 0.45 24.80
CA VAL A 203 -2.17 1.59 25.44
C VAL A 203 -2.91 2.05 26.70
N VAL A 204 -4.24 2.11 26.66
CA VAL A 204 -5.08 2.50 27.81
C VAL A 204 -4.94 1.48 28.96
N LYS A 205 -5.02 0.17 28.66
CA LYS A 205 -4.80 -0.90 29.67
C LYS A 205 -3.45 -0.77 30.39
N GLU A 206 -2.39 -0.36 29.68
CA GLU A 206 -1.07 -0.11 30.30
C GLU A 206 -1.04 1.12 31.19
N GLY A 207 -1.74 2.20 30.82
CA GLY A 207 -1.87 3.40 31.65
C GLY A 207 -2.47 3.10 33.02
N HIS A 208 -3.49 2.24 33.07
CA HIS A 208 -4.09 1.80 34.33
C HIS A 208 -3.18 0.86 35.14
N SER A 209 -2.40 -0.01 34.48
CA SER A 209 -1.47 -0.92 35.16
C SER A 209 -0.23 -0.19 35.73
N CYS A 210 0.23 0.87 35.07
CA CYS A 210 1.37 1.68 35.54
C CYS A 210 0.99 2.63 36.69
N ASN A 211 -0.27 3.09 36.75
CA ASN A 211 -0.76 3.90 37.87
C ASN A 211 -0.83 3.10 39.18
N LYS A 212 -1.18 1.81 39.13
CA LYS A 212 -1.12 0.90 40.31
C LYS A 212 0.30 0.67 40.84
N VAL A 213 1.32 0.76 39.97
CA VAL A 213 2.73 0.59 40.35
C VAL A 213 3.37 1.90 40.81
N LYS A 214 2.84 3.05 40.38
CA LYS A 214 3.32 4.37 40.83
C LYS A 214 2.87 4.75 42.24
N GLU A 215 1.73 4.27 42.72
CA GLU A 215 1.30 4.47 44.13
C GLU A 215 2.17 3.70 45.14
N LEU A 216 2.94 2.69 44.72
CA LEU A 216 3.77 1.87 45.60
C LEU A 216 5.28 2.19 45.53
N ARG A 217 5.69 3.22 44.77
CA ARG A 217 7.11 3.60 44.59
C ARG A 217 7.39 5.09 44.79
N GLN A 218 6.65 5.75 45.67
CA GLN A 218 7.08 7.02 46.25
C GLN A 218 7.33 6.81 47.74
N PHE A 219 8.50 6.31 48.11
CA PHE A 219 9.19 6.73 49.33
C PHE A 219 10.69 6.40 49.22
N ASN A 220 11.47 7.43 49.56
CA ASN A 220 12.92 7.46 49.84
C ASN A 220 13.87 7.52 48.64
N VAL A 221 14.85 8.43 48.55
CA VAL A 221 15.24 9.62 49.33
C VAL A 221 16.34 10.32 48.48
N SER A 222 16.30 11.66 48.49
CA SER A 222 17.38 12.67 48.30
C SER A 222 18.32 12.69 47.08
N LEU A 223 18.54 13.94 46.65
CA LEU A 223 19.77 14.63 46.21
C LEU A 223 19.51 15.30 44.84
N GLY A 224 19.55 16.61 44.66
CA GLY A 224 19.98 17.74 45.49
C GLY A 224 20.32 18.85 44.50
N LEU A 225 19.60 19.98 44.54
CA LEU A 225 19.93 21.24 43.84
C LEU A 225 18.92 22.32 44.26
N LYS A 226 18.81 22.53 45.57
CA LYS A 226 18.14 23.70 46.18
C LYS A 226 19.00 24.19 47.33
N ASP A 227 20.21 24.60 47.01
CA ASP A 227 21.06 25.44 47.84
C ASP A 227 21.46 26.66 47.04
N ILE A 228 20.50 27.56 46.78
CA ILE A 228 20.75 29.00 46.63
C ILE A 228 19.50 29.72 47.16
N LEU A 229 19.72 30.54 48.20
CA LEU A 229 18.84 31.53 48.85
C LEU A 229 18.12 31.12 50.15
N GLU A 230 18.85 31.29 51.26
CA GLU A 230 18.38 31.55 52.64
C GLU A 230 17.80 32.98 52.76
N MET A 231 16.55 33.18 53.26
CA MET A 231 16.12 33.59 54.64
C MET A 231 15.94 35.13 54.82
N PRO A 232 15.18 35.68 55.82
CA PRO A 232 13.91 35.25 56.45
C PRO A 232 12.90 36.43 56.75
N ASP A 233 11.81 36.09 57.47
CA ASP A 233 10.84 36.94 58.22
C ASP A 233 9.68 37.62 57.44
N GLY A 234 8.40 37.56 57.84
CA GLY A 234 7.76 36.96 59.02
C GLY A 234 6.22 36.97 58.92
N ASP A 235 5.61 36.12 59.74
CA ASP A 235 4.28 36.15 60.33
C ASP A 235 2.95 36.29 59.54
N ASN A 236 2.17 35.20 59.69
CA ASN A 236 0.77 35.12 60.15
C ASN A 236 -0.45 35.22 59.20
N LYS A 237 -1.23 34.12 59.29
CA LYS A 237 -2.70 33.97 59.27
C LYS A 237 -3.48 34.10 57.94
N LEU A 238 -3.97 32.93 57.52
CA LEU A 238 -5.36 32.60 57.14
C LEU A 238 -6.24 33.76 56.64
N ILE A 239 -6.65 33.70 55.36
CA ILE A 239 -8.04 33.59 54.88
C ILE A 239 -7.98 33.36 53.37
N GLY A 240 -8.75 32.38 52.87
CA GLY A 240 -8.75 31.99 51.47
C GLY A 240 -9.42 33.01 50.56
N THR A 241 -8.88 33.17 49.35
CA THR A 241 -9.62 33.65 48.19
C THR A 241 -8.94 33.17 46.91
N LYS A 242 -9.76 32.51 46.08
CA LYS A 242 -9.64 32.17 44.66
C LYS A 242 -8.49 32.82 43.88
N PHE A 243 -7.61 31.99 43.31
CA PHE A 243 -6.87 32.36 42.11
C PHE A 243 -7.72 32.01 40.88
N CYS A 244 -8.18 33.05 40.19
CA CYS A 244 -8.80 32.99 38.87
C CYS A 244 -7.74 32.54 37.86
N ASN A 245 -8.07 31.54 37.04
CA ASN A 245 -7.19 31.08 35.97
C ASN A 245 -7.12 32.15 34.88
N ALA A 246 -5.92 32.38 34.34
CA ALA A 246 -5.64 33.30 33.23
C ALA A 246 -6.42 32.99 31.93
N LEU A 247 -7.22 31.91 31.91
CA LEU A 247 -8.11 31.53 30.82
C LEU A 247 -9.33 32.46 30.68
N ASP A 248 -9.86 32.97 31.80
CA ASP A 248 -11.10 33.76 31.82
C ASP A 248 -10.87 35.21 31.37
N ILE A 249 -9.63 35.70 31.47
CA ILE A 249 -9.24 37.05 31.03
C ILE A 249 -9.11 37.12 29.49
N VAL A 250 -8.73 36.02 28.84
CA VAL A 250 -8.58 35.98 27.37
C VAL A 250 -9.95 35.89 26.67
N GLN A 251 -10.94 35.27 27.31
CA GLN A 251 -12.29 35.13 26.73
C GLN A 251 -13.14 36.42 26.80
N ALA A 252 -12.83 37.35 27.71
CA ALA A 252 -13.59 38.59 27.85
C ALA A 252 -13.24 39.69 26.82
N THR A 253 -12.07 39.61 26.17
CA THR A 253 -11.60 40.61 25.19
C THR A 253 -12.01 40.34 23.74
N ALA A 254 -12.68 39.23 23.44
CA ALA A 254 -13.06 38.86 22.07
C ALA A 254 -14.49 39.29 21.66
N SER A 255 -15.10 40.20 22.41
CA SER A 255 -16.49 40.62 22.19
C SER A 255 -16.64 42.15 22.27
N SER A 256 -16.34 42.81 21.15
CA SER A 256 -17.01 44.05 20.72
C SER A 256 -16.69 44.32 19.23
N GLU A 257 -17.73 44.27 18.39
CA GLU A 257 -18.06 45.17 17.25
C GLU A 257 -16.92 45.53 16.26
N ASP A 258 -16.99 45.29 14.94
CA ASP A 258 -18.09 45.55 14.01
C ASP A 258 -18.02 44.67 12.75
N CYS A 259 -19.20 44.40 12.20
CA CYS A 259 -19.45 43.58 11.03
C CYS A 259 -20.19 44.43 9.99
N GLU A 260 -19.55 44.80 8.88
CA GLU A 260 -20.26 45.17 7.65
C GLU A 260 -19.56 44.63 6.39
N ARG A 261 -20.24 43.64 5.80
CA ARG A 261 -20.54 43.46 4.36
C ARG A 261 -19.44 43.02 3.36
N ILE A 262 -19.69 41.80 2.88
CA ILE A 262 -19.52 41.28 1.50
C ILE A 262 -18.18 40.59 1.18
N ALA A 263 -18.17 39.25 1.30
CA ALA A 263 -18.00 38.33 0.15
C ALA A 263 -18.38 36.90 0.57
N LYS A 264 -19.37 36.32 -0.13
CA LYS A 264 -19.86 34.96 0.07
C LYS A 264 -18.84 33.94 -0.47
N GLY A 265 -18.57 32.90 0.32
CA GLY A 265 -17.91 31.67 -0.13
C GLY A 265 -16.71 31.29 0.73
N VAL A 266 -16.84 30.17 1.45
CA VAL A 266 -15.79 29.43 2.18
C VAL A 266 -15.46 29.93 3.60
N GLU A 267 -16.34 29.60 4.56
CA GLU A 267 -16.09 29.66 6.01
C GLU A 267 -15.96 28.23 6.62
N VAL A 268 -15.25 27.32 5.92
CA VAL A 268 -15.59 25.88 6.02
C VAL A 268 -14.97 25.12 7.20
N ILE A 269 -13.86 25.54 7.83
CA ILE A 269 -13.38 24.87 9.06
C ILE A 269 -12.76 25.89 10.03
N ARG A 270 -13.57 26.58 10.83
CA ARG A 270 -13.05 27.39 11.96
C ARG A 270 -13.26 26.77 13.35
N LYS A 271 -13.95 25.64 13.44
CA LYS A 271 -14.23 24.97 14.73
C LYS A 271 -14.09 23.45 14.59
N THR A 272 -12.86 22.95 14.54
CA THR A 272 -12.59 21.52 14.78
C THR A 272 -12.82 21.21 16.26
N LYS A 273 -13.33 20.01 16.53
CA LYS A 273 -13.48 19.54 17.90
C LYS A 273 -12.12 19.12 18.46
N PRO A 274 -11.72 19.57 19.66
CA PRO A 274 -10.43 19.20 20.23
C PRO A 274 -10.37 17.70 20.52
N MET A 275 -9.18 17.10 20.35
CA MET A 275 -8.92 15.71 20.72
C MET A 275 -9.13 15.47 22.22
N ASP A 276 -9.62 14.28 22.57
CA ASP A 276 -9.70 13.85 23.96
C ASP A 276 -8.32 13.61 24.60
N GLU A 277 -8.27 13.52 25.94
CA GLU A 277 -7.01 13.37 26.68
C GLU A 277 -6.27 12.05 26.38
N SER A 278 -7.00 10.98 26.07
CA SER A 278 -6.43 9.67 25.74
C SER A 278 -5.70 9.71 24.40
N LEU A 279 -6.35 10.30 23.39
CA LEU A 279 -5.81 10.51 22.06
C LEU A 279 -4.63 11.48 22.09
N TRP A 280 -4.74 12.57 22.86
CA TRP A 280 -3.64 13.51 23.10
C TRP A 280 -2.39 12.83 23.68
N LYS A 281 -2.54 11.92 24.65
CA LYS A 281 -1.42 11.14 25.22
C LYS A 281 -0.76 10.24 24.17
N ILE A 282 -1.56 9.65 23.28
CA ILE A 282 -1.06 8.84 22.17
C ILE A 282 -0.29 9.71 21.19
N VAL A 283 -0.86 10.84 20.76
CA VAL A 283 -0.22 11.79 19.84
C VAL A 283 1.10 12.30 20.41
N ARG A 284 1.14 12.66 21.69
CA ARG A 284 2.38 13.13 22.34
C ARG A 284 3.49 12.09 22.35
N LYS A 285 3.14 10.80 22.47
CA LYS A 285 4.11 9.71 22.64
C LYS A 285 4.50 9.02 21.33
N TYR A 286 3.56 8.92 20.40
CA TYR A 286 3.70 8.14 19.16
C TYR A 286 3.44 8.97 17.90
N GLY A 287 2.90 10.17 18.03
CA GLY A 287 2.62 11.05 16.91
C GLY A 287 3.90 11.49 16.22
N GLU A 288 3.82 11.55 14.90
CA GLU A 288 4.88 11.91 13.99
C GLU A 288 4.46 13.11 13.15
N LYS A 289 5.44 13.72 12.48
CA LYS A 289 5.24 14.77 11.49
C LYS A 289 5.68 14.22 10.14
N LEU A 290 4.75 14.06 9.22
CA LEU A 290 5.07 13.63 7.86
C LEU A 290 5.40 14.88 7.03
N LEU A 291 6.62 14.95 6.49
CA LEU A 291 7.14 16.10 5.75
C LEU A 291 7.65 15.69 4.36
N LEU A 292 7.28 16.46 3.34
CA LEU A 292 7.85 16.37 2.01
C LEU A 292 9.01 17.35 1.87
N ARG A 293 10.17 16.85 1.45
CA ARG A 293 11.34 17.68 1.15
C ARG A 293 11.33 18.10 -0.32
N GLU A 294 12.10 19.12 -0.68
CA GLU A 294 12.27 19.51 -2.09
C GLU A 294 12.72 18.34 -2.98
N SER A 295 13.58 17.45 -2.46
CA SER A 295 14.01 16.24 -3.17
C SER A 295 12.87 15.26 -3.48
N ASP A 296 11.80 15.28 -2.68
CA ASP A 296 10.64 14.40 -2.85
C ASP A 296 9.71 14.96 -3.94
N ARG A 297 9.84 16.24 -4.32
CA ARG A 297 9.04 16.91 -5.37
C ARG A 297 9.55 16.65 -6.78
N ILE A 298 10.68 15.97 -6.93
CA ILE A 298 11.31 15.69 -8.22
C ILE A 298 11.15 14.19 -8.52
N PRO A 299 10.50 13.81 -9.65
CA PRO A 299 10.46 12.43 -10.10
C PRO A 299 11.88 11.89 -10.22
N LYS A 300 12.16 10.77 -9.54
CA LYS A 300 13.45 10.11 -9.65
C LYS A 300 13.56 9.48 -11.03
N THR A 301 14.05 10.25 -12.01
CA THR A 301 14.60 9.67 -13.23
C THR A 301 15.68 8.71 -12.78
N SER A 302 15.60 7.45 -13.21
CA SER A 302 16.65 6.44 -13.03
C SER A 302 17.91 6.86 -13.80
N LYS A 303 18.58 7.93 -13.37
CA LYS A 303 19.91 8.27 -13.83
C LYS A 303 20.81 7.13 -13.39
N LYS A 304 21.30 6.36 -14.37
CA LYS A 304 22.49 5.51 -14.23
C LYS A 304 23.50 6.27 -13.38
N LYS A 305 23.83 5.71 -12.22
CA LYS A 305 24.88 6.24 -11.35
C LYS A 305 26.19 6.05 -12.10
N GLY A 306 26.58 7.04 -12.90
CA GLY A 306 27.91 7.13 -13.46
C GLY A 306 28.90 7.19 -12.31
N LYS A 307 29.64 6.09 -12.10
CA LYS A 307 30.79 6.11 -11.21
C LYS A 307 31.82 7.04 -11.84
N LYS A 308 32.08 8.19 -11.20
CA LYS A 308 33.37 8.87 -11.31
C LYS A 308 34.41 7.89 -10.78
N GLY A 309 35.19 7.32 -11.70
CA GLY A 309 36.32 6.44 -11.40
C GLY A 309 37.61 7.17 -11.72
N SER A 310 38.35 7.45 -10.65
CA SER A 310 39.75 7.85 -10.60
C SER A 310 40.66 6.96 -11.46
N LEU A 311 41.62 7.62 -12.12
CA LEU A 311 42.92 7.20 -12.67
C LEU A 311 43.28 5.70 -12.73
N MET A 312 43.65 5.32 -13.96
CA MET A 312 44.38 4.15 -14.46
C MET A 312 45.09 3.26 -13.44
N VAL A 313 44.81 1.96 -13.47
CA VAL A 313 45.82 0.90 -13.67
C VAL A 313 45.18 -0.22 -14.51
N ASP A 314 45.90 -0.59 -15.56
CA ASP A 314 45.57 -1.52 -16.63
C ASP A 314 45.51 -3.00 -16.17
N CYS A 315 44.44 -3.71 -16.55
CA CYS A 315 44.39 -5.17 -16.62
C CYS A 315 43.30 -5.57 -17.63
N ARG A 316 43.71 -5.61 -18.90
CA ARG A 316 43.07 -6.24 -20.08
C ARG A 316 41.92 -7.21 -19.78
N GLU A 317 40.69 -6.72 -19.80
CA GLU A 317 39.50 -7.53 -20.11
C GLU A 317 39.19 -7.41 -21.60
N LYS A 318 39.17 -8.56 -22.27
CA LYS A 318 38.71 -8.71 -23.66
C LYS A 318 37.29 -8.16 -23.77
N GLN A 319 37.09 -7.28 -24.74
CA GLN A 319 35.79 -6.80 -25.17
C GLN A 319 34.87 -8.00 -25.46
N LEU A 320 33.81 -8.16 -24.65
CA LEU A 320 32.62 -8.89 -25.06
C LEU A 320 31.57 -7.84 -25.40
N GLU A 321 31.37 -7.67 -26.69
CA GLU A 321 30.45 -6.70 -27.26
C GLU A 321 29.02 -6.90 -26.76
N ASN A 322 28.35 -5.77 -26.68
CA ASN A 322 27.04 -5.56 -26.11
C ASN A 322 25.94 -5.92 -27.13
N SER A 323 25.72 -7.21 -27.42
CA SER A 323 24.54 -7.67 -28.17
C SER A 323 23.60 -8.49 -27.27
N GLY A 324 22.76 -7.79 -26.51
CA GLY A 324 21.76 -8.39 -25.62
C GLY A 324 20.47 -8.82 -26.35
N ASP A 325 20.54 -9.12 -27.64
CA ASP A 325 19.39 -9.51 -28.44
C ASP A 325 19.42 -11.02 -28.68
N TRP A 326 18.23 -11.64 -28.69
CA TRP A 326 18.08 -13.07 -28.91
C TRP A 326 18.66 -13.45 -30.27
N GLN A 327 19.62 -14.37 -30.29
CA GLN A 327 20.30 -14.79 -31.52
C GLN A 327 20.00 -16.25 -31.80
N GLY A 328 19.47 -16.52 -33.00
CA GLY A 328 19.21 -17.86 -33.52
C GLY A 328 17.76 -18.36 -33.33
N PRO A 329 17.38 -19.46 -34.00
CA PRO A 329 16.04 -20.01 -33.88
C PRO A 329 15.89 -20.73 -32.53
N PRO A 330 14.75 -20.60 -31.83
CA PRO A 330 14.51 -21.35 -30.61
C PRO A 330 14.42 -22.86 -30.88
N PRO A 331 14.61 -23.72 -29.85
CA PRO A 331 14.62 -25.18 -30.01
C PRO A 331 13.33 -25.79 -30.57
N TRP A 332 12.21 -25.07 -30.44
CA TRP A 332 10.91 -25.49 -30.96
C TRP A 332 10.65 -25.02 -32.40
N ASP A 333 11.59 -24.29 -33.02
CA ASP A 333 11.44 -23.85 -34.40
C ASP A 333 11.35 -25.05 -35.35
N ILE A 334 10.32 -25.05 -36.20
CA ILE A 334 10.03 -26.13 -37.16
C ILE A 334 11.20 -26.30 -38.15
N SER A 335 11.90 -25.22 -38.49
CA SER A 335 13.07 -25.25 -39.37
C SER A 335 14.26 -26.03 -38.79
N LEU A 336 14.31 -26.19 -37.47
CA LEU A 336 15.31 -26.99 -36.75
C LEU A 336 14.79 -28.39 -36.35
N GLY A 337 13.62 -28.80 -36.85
CA GLY A 337 12.97 -30.06 -36.46
C GLY A 337 12.27 -30.01 -35.10
N GLY A 338 11.92 -28.81 -34.63
CA GLY A 338 11.11 -28.58 -33.43
C GLY A 338 9.61 -28.85 -33.65
N ASP A 339 8.85 -28.90 -32.56
CA ASP A 339 7.41 -29.20 -32.56
C ASP A 339 6.51 -27.97 -32.72
N GLY A 340 7.10 -26.79 -32.98
CA GLY A 340 6.37 -25.53 -33.11
C GLY A 340 5.78 -24.98 -31.81
N CYS A 341 5.99 -25.65 -30.68
CA CYS A 341 5.39 -25.29 -29.39
C CYS A 341 6.42 -24.58 -28.49
N PRO A 342 6.22 -23.30 -28.16
CA PRO A 342 7.13 -22.56 -27.29
C PRO A 342 7.23 -23.17 -25.88
N LYS A 343 8.46 -23.44 -25.42
CA LYS A 343 8.73 -24.02 -24.09
C LYS A 343 9.84 -23.27 -23.36
N PHE A 344 9.54 -22.76 -22.18
CA PHE A 344 10.47 -21.98 -21.38
C PHE A 344 10.81 -22.68 -20.06
N LEU A 345 12.02 -22.45 -19.56
CA LEU A 345 12.42 -22.74 -18.18
C LEU A 345 12.72 -21.41 -17.52
N CYS A 346 11.95 -21.04 -16.50
CA CYS A 346 12.14 -19.79 -15.77
C CYS A 346 12.92 -20.05 -14.49
N ASP A 347 14.01 -19.32 -14.28
CA ASP A 347 14.75 -19.39 -13.01
C ASP A 347 13.93 -18.84 -11.82
N VAL A 348 14.48 -18.95 -10.61
CA VAL A 348 13.84 -18.47 -9.37
C VAL A 348 13.57 -16.95 -9.39
N MET A 349 14.36 -16.17 -10.14
CA MET A 349 14.22 -14.71 -10.23
C MET A 349 13.08 -14.29 -11.16
N VAL A 350 12.67 -15.15 -12.09
CA VAL A 350 11.54 -14.94 -13.01
C VAL A 350 10.43 -15.99 -12.84
N GLU A 351 10.30 -16.58 -11.65
CA GLU A 351 9.21 -17.52 -11.32
C GLU A 351 7.82 -16.90 -11.57
N GLY A 352 7.68 -15.59 -11.31
CA GLY A 352 6.44 -14.87 -11.59
C GLY A 352 6.10 -14.80 -13.08
N LEU A 353 7.11 -14.70 -13.94
CA LEU A 353 6.94 -14.70 -15.40
C LEU A 353 6.45 -16.05 -15.90
N ALA A 354 6.97 -17.16 -15.34
CA ALA A 354 6.46 -18.49 -15.68
C ALA A 354 4.95 -18.62 -15.44
N LYS A 355 4.43 -18.01 -14.37
CA LYS A 355 2.98 -18.04 -14.07
C LYS A 355 2.18 -17.32 -15.15
N HIS A 356 2.62 -16.13 -15.54
CA HIS A 356 1.99 -15.35 -16.61
C HIS A 356 2.12 -16.02 -17.99
N LEU A 357 3.24 -16.69 -18.29
CA LEU A 357 3.40 -17.46 -19.52
C LEU A 357 2.40 -18.63 -19.58
N ARG A 358 2.20 -19.35 -18.47
CA ARG A 358 1.17 -20.40 -18.38
C ARG A 358 -0.24 -19.85 -18.59
N CYS A 359 -0.48 -18.62 -18.13
CA CYS A 359 -1.76 -17.95 -18.34
C CYS A 359 -2.07 -17.76 -19.83
N VAL A 360 -1.07 -17.39 -20.63
CA VAL A 360 -1.24 -17.27 -22.09
C VAL A 360 -1.09 -18.61 -22.84
N GLY A 361 -1.16 -19.74 -22.14
CA GLY A 361 -1.11 -21.08 -22.72
C GLY A 361 0.30 -21.62 -23.02
N VAL A 362 1.33 -20.86 -22.68
CA VAL A 362 2.72 -21.20 -23.01
C VAL A 362 3.29 -22.15 -21.96
N ASP A 363 4.03 -23.16 -22.42
CA ASP A 363 4.69 -24.13 -21.55
C ASP A 363 5.86 -23.50 -20.80
N ALA A 364 5.71 -23.24 -19.51
CA ALA A 364 6.78 -22.65 -18.71
C ALA A 364 7.08 -23.51 -17.47
N ALA A 365 8.27 -24.09 -17.38
CA ALA A 365 8.74 -24.82 -16.21
C ALA A 365 9.44 -23.88 -15.21
N ILE A 366 9.49 -24.30 -13.95
CA ILE A 366 10.21 -23.64 -12.86
C ILE A 366 11.05 -24.75 -12.17
N PRO A 367 12.27 -24.47 -11.69
CA PRO A 367 13.06 -25.43 -10.94
C PRO A 367 12.36 -25.92 -9.67
N HIS A 368 12.56 -27.19 -9.32
CA HIS A 368 11.98 -27.80 -8.12
C HIS A 368 12.62 -27.26 -6.81
N SER A 369 13.88 -26.84 -6.87
CA SER A 369 14.62 -26.27 -5.74
C SER A 369 14.58 -24.74 -5.76
N LYS A 370 14.56 -24.11 -4.57
CA LYS A 370 14.71 -22.65 -4.41
C LYS A 370 16.16 -22.16 -4.61
N LYS A 371 17.12 -23.08 -4.65
CA LYS A 371 18.54 -22.82 -4.93
C LYS A 371 19.06 -23.89 -5.90
N PRO A 372 18.58 -23.90 -7.15
CA PRO A 372 19.07 -24.86 -8.13
C PRO A 372 20.52 -24.53 -8.49
N GLU A 373 21.33 -25.55 -8.76
CA GLU A 373 22.66 -25.28 -9.30
C GLU A 373 22.55 -24.81 -10.76
N PRO A 374 23.42 -23.88 -11.19
CA PRO A 374 23.45 -23.42 -12.59
C PRO A 374 23.47 -24.55 -13.62
N ARG A 375 24.23 -25.63 -13.35
CA ARG A 375 24.35 -26.79 -14.24
C ARG A 375 23.04 -27.55 -14.35
N GLU A 376 22.31 -27.73 -13.24
CA GLU A 376 21.02 -28.42 -13.25
C GLU A 376 19.99 -27.68 -14.12
N LEU A 377 19.93 -26.34 -14.03
CA LEU A 377 19.05 -25.53 -14.88
C LEU A 377 19.41 -25.66 -16.36
N ILE A 378 20.71 -25.66 -16.67
CA ILE A 378 21.23 -25.80 -18.02
C ILE A 378 20.88 -27.17 -18.59
N ASP A 379 21.16 -28.23 -17.84
CA ASP A 379 20.92 -29.61 -18.25
C ASP A 379 19.42 -29.87 -18.42
N GLN A 380 18.58 -29.31 -17.54
CA GLN A 380 17.13 -29.38 -17.67
C GLN A 380 16.66 -28.66 -18.94
N ALA A 381 17.13 -27.43 -19.19
CA ALA A 381 16.77 -26.67 -20.38
C ALA A 381 17.15 -27.44 -21.66
N TYR A 382 18.36 -27.99 -21.70
CA TYR A 382 18.84 -28.77 -22.84
C TYR A 382 18.04 -30.06 -23.05
N LYS A 383 17.83 -30.85 -21.98
CA LYS A 383 17.11 -32.13 -22.04
C LYS A 383 15.64 -31.97 -22.45
N GLU A 384 14.98 -30.95 -21.92
CA GLU A 384 13.57 -30.66 -22.20
C GLU A 384 13.37 -29.76 -23.44
N LYS A 385 14.45 -29.37 -24.12
CA LYS A 385 14.45 -28.45 -25.27
C LYS A 385 13.72 -27.12 -24.95
N ARG A 386 14.03 -26.54 -23.80
CA ARG A 386 13.45 -25.28 -23.30
C ARG A 386 14.43 -24.13 -23.46
N VAL A 387 13.90 -22.93 -23.69
CA VAL A 387 14.68 -21.71 -23.53
C VAL A 387 14.69 -21.28 -22.07
N LEU A 388 15.88 -21.14 -21.50
CA LEU A 388 16.11 -20.67 -20.14
C LEU A 388 15.96 -19.14 -20.08
N LEU A 389 14.94 -18.68 -19.36
CA LEU A 389 14.72 -17.29 -19.04
C LEU A 389 15.33 -16.99 -17.67
N THR A 390 16.23 -16.02 -17.62
CA THR A 390 16.93 -15.63 -16.38
C THR A 390 17.17 -14.13 -16.31
N ARG A 391 17.33 -13.62 -15.09
CA ARG A 391 17.86 -12.26 -14.84
C ARG A 391 19.23 -12.28 -14.19
N ASP A 392 19.74 -13.46 -13.81
CA ASP A 392 21.06 -13.60 -13.23
C ASP A 392 22.14 -13.52 -14.31
N ALA A 393 22.94 -12.46 -14.24
CA ALA A 393 24.06 -12.27 -15.15
C ALA A 393 25.14 -13.36 -15.03
N LYS A 394 25.19 -14.11 -13.91
CA LYS A 394 26.12 -15.22 -13.71
C LYS A 394 25.75 -16.42 -14.59
N LEU A 395 24.47 -16.69 -14.80
CA LEU A 395 24.01 -17.79 -15.66
C LEU A 395 24.36 -17.55 -17.13
N LEU A 396 24.43 -16.29 -17.55
CA LEU A 396 24.83 -15.92 -18.91
C LEU A 396 26.29 -16.27 -19.23
N ARG A 397 27.15 -16.42 -18.21
CA ARG A 397 28.53 -16.87 -18.43
C ARG A 397 28.59 -18.29 -18.99
N HIS A 398 27.51 -19.06 -18.84
CA HIS A 398 27.38 -20.43 -19.33
C HIS A 398 26.66 -20.52 -20.68
N GLN A 399 26.47 -19.40 -21.40
CA GLN A 399 25.84 -19.39 -22.72
C GLN A 399 26.57 -20.28 -23.74
N TYR A 400 27.87 -20.53 -23.56
CA TYR A 400 28.63 -21.47 -24.39
C TYR A 400 28.21 -22.94 -24.22
N LEU A 401 27.57 -23.30 -23.09
CA LEU A 401 27.09 -24.66 -22.81
C LEU A 401 25.72 -24.94 -23.46
N ILE A 402 24.88 -23.92 -23.60
CA ILE A 402 23.56 -24.02 -24.25
C ILE A 402 23.50 -23.04 -25.41
N ARG A 403 23.84 -23.56 -26.59
CA ARG A 403 23.85 -22.83 -27.86
C ARG A 403 22.48 -22.18 -28.06
N ASN A 404 22.43 -20.84 -27.96
CA ASN A 404 21.25 -20.00 -28.23
C ASN A 404 19.98 -20.42 -27.47
N GLN A 405 20.12 -20.87 -26.22
CA GLN A 405 18.98 -21.34 -25.40
C GLN A 405 18.85 -20.59 -24.07
N ILE A 406 19.64 -19.54 -23.84
CA ILE A 406 19.50 -18.67 -22.66
C ILE A 406 19.11 -17.28 -23.12
N TYR A 407 18.07 -16.72 -22.52
CA TYR A 407 17.68 -15.34 -22.71
C TYR A 407 17.69 -14.58 -21.37
N ARG A 408 18.31 -13.39 -21.41
CA ARG A 408 18.32 -12.48 -20.26
C ARG A 408 17.12 -11.55 -20.32
N VAL A 409 16.18 -11.73 -19.40
CA VAL A 409 15.05 -10.82 -19.25
C VAL A 409 15.53 -9.44 -18.76
N LYS A 410 15.23 -8.39 -19.52
CA LYS A 410 15.68 -7.02 -19.30
C LYS A 410 14.77 -6.31 -18.29
N ASN A 411 13.46 -6.54 -18.36
CA ASN A 411 12.48 -5.81 -17.56
C ASN A 411 12.38 -6.28 -16.09
N LEU A 412 12.01 -5.34 -15.20
CA LEU A 412 11.84 -5.59 -13.77
C LEU A 412 10.41 -6.00 -13.40
N LEU A 413 9.42 -5.44 -14.10
CA LEU A 413 8.00 -5.64 -13.80
C LEU A 413 7.44 -6.85 -14.53
N LYS A 414 6.71 -7.72 -13.83
CA LYS A 414 6.22 -9.00 -14.37
C LYS A 414 5.42 -8.89 -15.67
N ASN A 415 4.62 -7.84 -15.82
CA ASN A 415 3.81 -7.62 -17.03
C ASN A 415 4.68 -7.20 -18.21
N GLU A 416 5.68 -6.34 -17.97
CA GLU A 416 6.66 -5.96 -18.99
C GLU A 416 7.57 -7.13 -19.38
N GLN A 417 7.87 -8.03 -18.46
CA GLN A 417 8.61 -9.26 -18.74
C GLN A 417 7.83 -10.19 -19.68
N LEU A 418 6.50 -10.29 -19.50
CA LEU A 418 5.65 -11.09 -20.39
C LEU A 418 5.63 -10.49 -21.80
N LEU A 419 5.38 -9.18 -21.91
CA LEU A 419 5.37 -8.47 -23.19
C LEU A 419 6.72 -8.61 -23.92
N GLU A 420 7.82 -8.44 -23.18
CA GLU A 420 9.18 -8.65 -23.69
C GLU A 420 9.35 -10.05 -24.30
N VAL A 421 8.94 -11.11 -23.60
CA VAL A 421 9.06 -12.48 -24.12
C VAL A 421 8.14 -12.72 -25.32
N ILE A 422 6.91 -12.19 -25.31
CA ILE A 422 5.99 -12.30 -26.44
C ILE A 422 6.58 -11.65 -27.69
N GLU A 423 7.11 -10.43 -27.56
CA GLU A 423 7.70 -9.68 -28.67
C GLU A 423 8.99 -10.33 -29.18
N ILE A 424 9.87 -10.79 -28.28
CA ILE A 424 11.17 -11.34 -28.68
C ILE A 424 11.05 -12.70 -29.34
N PHE A 425 10.18 -13.56 -28.83
CA PHE A 425 9.96 -14.90 -29.37
C PHE A 425 8.81 -14.95 -30.38
N GLN A 426 8.18 -13.80 -30.69
CA GLN A 426 7.07 -13.66 -31.63
C GLN A 426 5.96 -14.68 -31.34
N LEU A 427 5.57 -14.79 -30.06
CA LEU A 427 4.61 -15.78 -29.60
C LEU A 427 3.23 -15.44 -30.14
N LYS A 428 2.62 -16.37 -30.88
CA LYS A 428 1.22 -16.27 -31.31
C LYS A 428 0.33 -16.76 -30.17
N ILE A 429 -0.29 -15.82 -29.47
CA ILE A 429 -1.27 -16.11 -28.45
C ILE A 429 -2.63 -16.13 -29.12
N SER A 430 -3.35 -17.24 -28.97
CA SER A 430 -4.72 -17.39 -29.43
C SER A 430 -5.65 -17.55 -28.24
N GLU A 431 -6.89 -17.07 -28.39
CA GLU A 431 -7.87 -17.06 -27.29
C GLU A 431 -8.20 -18.47 -26.78
N ASP A 432 -8.13 -19.48 -27.65
CA ASP A 432 -8.34 -20.90 -27.31
C ASP A 432 -7.21 -21.50 -26.46
N GLN A 433 -6.00 -20.92 -26.50
CA GLN A 433 -4.87 -21.37 -25.70
C GLN A 433 -4.77 -20.65 -24.36
N LEU A 434 -5.49 -19.52 -24.19
CA LEU A 434 -5.54 -18.82 -22.91
C LEU A 434 -6.06 -19.77 -21.83
N MET A 435 -5.41 -19.74 -20.67
CA MET A 435 -5.77 -20.56 -19.53
C MET A 435 -5.77 -22.07 -19.81
N SER A 436 -5.01 -22.56 -20.81
CA SER A 436 -4.88 -24.00 -21.09
C SER A 436 -3.93 -24.72 -20.12
N ARG A 437 -3.18 -23.97 -19.29
CA ARG A 437 -2.15 -24.49 -18.38
C ARG A 437 -2.30 -23.97 -16.96
N CYS A 438 -2.07 -24.85 -16.01
CA CYS A 438 -2.12 -24.59 -14.58
C CYS A 438 -0.97 -23.68 -14.15
N THR A 439 -1.29 -22.50 -13.59
CA THR A 439 -0.28 -21.54 -13.14
C THR A 439 0.60 -22.08 -12.01
N LYS A 440 0.13 -23.07 -11.25
CA LYS A 440 0.90 -23.76 -10.19
C LYS A 440 1.90 -24.76 -10.74
N CYS A 441 1.46 -25.75 -11.52
CA CYS A 441 2.28 -26.91 -11.91
C CYS A 441 2.58 -27.03 -13.41
N ASN A 442 2.08 -26.12 -14.27
CA ASN A 442 2.17 -26.20 -15.74
C ASN A 442 1.33 -27.32 -16.40
N GLY A 443 0.55 -28.04 -15.61
CA GLY A 443 -0.35 -29.11 -16.04
C GLY A 443 -1.56 -28.65 -16.84
N ARG A 444 -2.27 -29.56 -17.50
CA ARG A 444 -3.48 -29.23 -18.27
C ARG A 444 -4.74 -29.24 -17.41
N PHE A 445 -5.75 -28.50 -17.85
CA PHE A 445 -7.07 -28.47 -17.23
C PHE A 445 -8.01 -29.51 -17.82
N ILE A 446 -9.04 -29.88 -17.05
CA ILE A 446 -10.17 -30.65 -17.57
C ILE A 446 -10.85 -29.84 -18.69
N GLN A 447 -11.19 -30.51 -19.80
CA GLN A 447 -11.72 -29.87 -21.01
C GLN A 447 -13.13 -29.28 -20.82
N LYS A 448 -13.86 -29.72 -19.78
CA LYS A 448 -15.19 -29.23 -19.44
C LYS A 448 -15.11 -28.45 -18.10
N PRO A 449 -15.64 -27.21 -18.05
CA PRO A 449 -15.74 -26.48 -16.79
C PRO A 449 -16.69 -27.21 -15.82
N LEU A 450 -16.32 -27.22 -14.54
CA LEU A 450 -17.10 -27.75 -13.44
C LEU A 450 -18.15 -26.72 -13.00
N THR A 451 -19.33 -27.19 -12.60
CA THR A 451 -20.32 -26.32 -11.94
C THR A 451 -19.88 -25.98 -10.52
N THR A 452 -20.52 -24.99 -9.90
CA THR A 452 -20.27 -24.59 -8.51
C THR A 452 -20.38 -25.77 -7.54
N GLU A 453 -21.36 -26.66 -7.71
CA GLU A 453 -21.56 -27.83 -6.86
C GLU A 453 -20.45 -28.87 -7.05
N GLU A 454 -20.08 -29.16 -8.29
CA GLU A 454 -18.99 -30.09 -8.62
C GLU A 454 -17.64 -29.56 -8.12
N ALA A 455 -17.41 -28.25 -8.22
CA ALA A 455 -16.23 -27.58 -7.71
C ALA A 455 -16.14 -27.62 -6.17
N ILE A 456 -17.26 -27.47 -5.46
CA ILE A 456 -17.31 -27.61 -4.00
C ILE A 456 -16.92 -29.03 -3.60
N GLU A 457 -17.45 -30.05 -4.28
CA GLU A 457 -17.11 -31.44 -4.01
C GLU A 457 -15.63 -31.72 -4.27
N ALA A 458 -15.12 -31.28 -5.42
CA ALA A 458 -13.71 -31.41 -5.79
C ALA A 458 -12.77 -30.63 -4.85
N ALA A 459 -13.24 -29.55 -4.24
CA ALA A 459 -12.46 -28.71 -3.33
C ALA A 459 -12.40 -29.25 -1.89
N LYS A 460 -13.32 -30.14 -1.49
CA LYS A 460 -13.40 -30.68 -0.11
C LYS A 460 -12.05 -31.26 0.31
N GLY A 461 -11.43 -30.62 1.30
CA GLY A 461 -10.15 -31.05 1.88
C GLY A 461 -8.89 -30.53 1.16
N PHE A 462 -9.00 -29.92 -0.02
CA PHE A 462 -7.84 -29.49 -0.82
C PHE A 462 -7.73 -27.97 -1.01
N GLN A 463 -8.86 -27.26 -1.10
CA GLN A 463 -8.89 -25.82 -1.34
C GLN A 463 -10.14 -25.20 -0.73
N ARG A 464 -10.01 -24.03 -0.10
CA ARG A 464 -11.18 -23.29 0.41
C ARG A 464 -11.65 -22.31 -0.66
N ILE A 465 -12.86 -22.53 -1.19
CA ILE A 465 -13.53 -21.59 -2.11
C ILE A 465 -14.21 -20.50 -1.26
N PRO A 466 -13.89 -19.21 -1.46
CA PRO A 466 -14.57 -18.11 -0.77
C PRO A 466 -16.09 -18.11 -0.97
N ASN A 467 -16.84 -17.87 0.12
CA ASN A 467 -18.31 -17.92 0.07
C ASN A 467 -18.96 -16.91 -0.88
N CYS A 468 -18.28 -15.80 -1.17
CA CYS A 468 -18.73 -14.77 -2.10
C CYS A 468 -18.72 -15.19 -3.58
N LEU A 469 -18.18 -16.38 -3.90
CA LEU A 469 -18.17 -16.92 -5.25
C LEU A 469 -19.41 -17.76 -5.58
N PHE A 470 -20.21 -18.12 -4.56
CA PHE A 470 -21.36 -19.01 -4.74
C PHE A 470 -22.59 -18.30 -5.35
N ASP A 471 -22.65 -16.97 -5.29
CA ASP A 471 -23.76 -16.17 -5.84
C ASP A 471 -23.59 -15.82 -7.33
N LYS A 472 -22.49 -16.26 -7.96
CA LYS A 472 -22.17 -16.01 -9.37
C LYS A 472 -22.16 -17.36 -10.10
N ASN A 473 -22.84 -17.46 -11.25
CA ASN A 473 -22.78 -18.62 -12.15
C ASN A 473 -21.38 -18.74 -12.78
N LEU A 474 -20.39 -19.06 -11.97
CA LEU A 474 -18.99 -19.14 -12.37
C LEU A 474 -18.66 -20.55 -12.87
N GLU A 475 -17.87 -20.59 -13.92
CA GLU A 475 -17.22 -21.81 -14.37
C GLU A 475 -15.93 -22.05 -13.57
N PHE A 476 -15.67 -23.31 -13.25
CA PHE A 476 -14.48 -23.74 -12.52
C PHE A 476 -13.62 -24.68 -13.37
N TRP A 477 -12.30 -24.52 -13.29
CA TRP A 477 -11.34 -25.39 -13.96
C TRP A 477 -10.44 -26.09 -12.96
N GLN A 478 -10.37 -27.41 -13.04
CA GLN A 478 -9.48 -28.23 -12.22
C GLN A 478 -8.28 -28.69 -13.02
N CYS A 479 -7.08 -28.50 -12.46
CA CYS A 479 -5.87 -29.05 -13.04
C CYS A 479 -5.80 -30.56 -12.81
N MET A 480 -5.51 -31.33 -13.86
CA MET A 480 -5.44 -32.80 -13.79
C MET A 480 -4.23 -33.33 -12.99
N ASP A 481 -3.17 -32.52 -12.86
CA ASP A 481 -1.92 -32.99 -12.24
C ASP A 481 -1.85 -32.65 -10.75
N CYS A 482 -2.32 -31.46 -10.35
CA CYS A 482 -2.22 -30.98 -8.97
C CYS A 482 -3.57 -30.74 -8.29
N ASN A 483 -4.67 -31.05 -8.97
CA ASN A 483 -6.05 -30.89 -8.51
C ASN A 483 -6.43 -29.46 -8.06
N GLN A 484 -5.61 -28.47 -8.42
CA GLN A 484 -5.85 -27.07 -8.10
C GLN A 484 -7.06 -26.56 -8.91
N LEU A 485 -8.00 -25.92 -8.23
CA LEU A 485 -9.18 -25.30 -8.83
C LEU A 485 -8.95 -23.80 -9.08
N TYR A 486 -9.45 -23.35 -10.23
CA TYR A 486 -9.45 -21.96 -10.69
C TYR A 486 -10.86 -21.57 -11.13
N TRP A 487 -11.17 -20.27 -11.13
CA TRP A 487 -12.46 -19.71 -11.51
C TRP A 487 -12.28 -18.32 -12.15
N GLU A 488 -13.26 -17.88 -12.93
CA GLU A 488 -13.20 -16.72 -13.83
C GLU A 488 -12.59 -15.44 -13.22
N LEU A 489 -12.92 -15.10 -11.97
CA LEU A 489 -12.40 -13.89 -11.29
C LEU A 489 -10.90 -13.95 -10.96
N VAL A 490 -10.33 -15.15 -10.81
CA VAL A 490 -8.87 -15.35 -10.66
C VAL A 490 -8.18 -15.39 -12.02
N LEU A 491 -8.90 -15.78 -13.07
CA LEU A 491 -8.38 -15.99 -14.42
C LEU A 491 -8.18 -14.66 -15.19
N VAL A 492 -8.97 -13.62 -14.91
CA VAL A 492 -8.79 -12.27 -15.50
C VAL A 492 -7.59 -11.50 -14.91
N ARG A 493 -7.09 -11.91 -13.74
CA ARG A 493 -6.02 -11.20 -13.00
C ARG A 493 -4.63 -11.82 -13.11
N ALA A 494 -4.50 -12.97 -13.79
CA ALA A 494 -3.27 -13.78 -13.79
C ALA A 494 -2.37 -13.56 -15.01
#